data_AF-A0A094FZ23-F1
#
_entry.id   AF-A0A094FZ23-F1
#
_cell.length_a   1.000
_cell.length_b   1.000
_cell.length_c   1.000
_cell.angle_alpha   90.00
_cell.angle_beta   90.00
_cell.angle_gamma   90.00
#
_symmetry.space_group_name_H-M   'P 1'
#
loop_
_entity.id
_entity.type
_entity.pdbx_description
1 polymer ?
#
loop_
_entity_poly.entity_id
_entity_poly.type
_entity_poly.pdbx_seq_one_letter_code
_entity_poly.pdbx_strand_id
1 'polypeptide(L)' 'MGIVAHYIAKTGALRQSVLLLRELKGQHTGANQAGLIFSVLKEYSILLKVGYFIMDNASNNDTMIEELST' A
#
# COMPACT_ATOMS: atom_id res chain seq x y z
N MET A 1 10.29 1.19 -2.80
CA MET A 1 8.93 1.44 -2.29
C MET A 1 8.83 0.90 -0.88
N GLY A 2 8.33 1.73 0.05
CA GLY A 2 8.06 1.34 1.42
C GLY A 2 6.56 1.34 1.69
N ILE A 3 6.06 0.35 2.41
CA ILE A 3 4.65 0.29 2.85
C ILE A 3 4.64 0.07 4.36
N VAL A 4 3.96 0.96 5.09
CA VAL A 4 3.76 0.85 6.53
C VAL A 4 2.26 0.83 6.80
N ALA A 5 1.78 -0.24 7.42
CA ALA A 5 0.41 -0.35 7.87
C ALA A 5 0.26 0.25 9.27
N HIS A 6 -0.75 1.09 9.44
CA HIS A 6 -1.19 1.61 10.73
C HIS A 6 -2.58 1.04 11.01
N TYR A 7 -2.78 0.41 12.18
CA TYR A 7 -4.02 -0.29 12.49
C TYR A 7 -4.27 -0.39 14.00
N ILE A 8 -5.53 -0.59 14.37
CA ILE A 8 -5.93 -0.90 15.75
C ILE A 8 -5.88 -2.41 15.95
N ALA A 9 -5.02 -2.87 16.85
CA ALA A 9 -4.91 -4.28 17.19
C ALA A 9 -6.15 -4.76 17.97
N LYS A 10 -6.32 -6.09 18.09
CA LYS A 10 -7.40 -6.69 18.92
C LYS A 10 -7.41 -6.20 20.36
N THR A 11 -6.27 -5.74 20.87
CA THR A 11 -6.12 -5.16 22.22
C THR A 11 -6.62 -3.72 22.32
N GLY A 12 -7.14 -3.13 21.23
CA GLY A 12 -7.52 -1.71 21.15
C GLY A 12 -6.33 -0.75 20.96
N ALA A 13 -5.10 -1.25 20.92
CA ALA A 13 -3.91 -0.43 20.81
C ALA A 13 -3.60 -0.06 19.35
N LEU A 14 -3.22 1.20 19.12
CA LEU A 14 -2.65 1.62 17.84
C LEU A 14 -1.29 0.93 17.63
N ARG A 15 -1.14 0.29 16.47
CA ARG A 15 0.09 -0.40 16.05
C ARG A 15 0.49 0.05 14.66
N GLN A 16 1.78 -0.08 14.38
CA GLN A 16 2.35 0.07 13.05
C GLN A 16 3.23 -1.13 12.70
N SER A 17 3.29 -1.48 11.43
CA SER A 17 4.18 -2.53 10.92
C SER A 17 4.64 -2.22 9.52
N VAL A 18 5.94 -2.40 9.26
CA VAL A 18 6.49 -2.35 7.91
C VAL A 18 6.06 -3.61 7.18
N LEU A 19 5.21 -3.47 6.16
CA LEU A 19 4.76 -4.58 5.32
C LEU A 19 5.70 -4.81 4.14
N LEU A 20 6.38 -3.74 3.69
CA LEU A 20 7.28 -3.82 2.57
C LEU A 20 8.39 -2.79 2.66
N LEU A 21 9.61 -3.22 2.36
CA LEU A 21 10.75 -2.35 2.05
C LEU A 21 11.62 -3.01 0.98
N ARG A 22 11.35 -2.71 -0.29
CA ARG A 22 12.15 -3.20 -1.42
C ARG A 22 12.20 -2.19 -2.56
N GLU A 23 13.23 -2.29 -3.39
CA GLU A 23 13.33 -1.53 -4.63
C GLU A 23 12.15 -1.87 -5.57
N LEU A 24 11.56 -0.86 -6.21
CA LEU A 24 10.58 -1.06 -7.26
C LEU A 24 11.36 -1.22 -8.57
N LYS A 25 11.35 -2.42 -9.16
CA LYS A 25 12.02 -2.67 -10.43
C LYS A 25 11.18 -2.13 -11.59
N GLY A 26 11.86 -1.57 -12.61
CA GLY A 26 11.21 -1.01 -13.79
C GLY A 26 10.75 0.44 -13.61
N GLN A 27 9.78 0.87 -14.42
CA GLN A 27 9.28 2.24 -14.35
C GLN A 27 8.43 2.48 -13.09
N HIS A 28 8.52 3.67 -12.51
CA HIS A 28 7.78 4.08 -11.32
C HIS A 28 6.36 4.58 -11.67
N THR A 29 5.68 3.87 -12.57
CA THR A 29 4.30 4.16 -12.97
C THR A 29 3.32 3.75 -11.88
N GLY A 30 2.14 4.38 -11.86
CA GLY A 30 1.06 4.03 -10.92
C GLY A 30 0.67 2.56 -11.00
N ALA A 31 0.54 2.00 -12.21
CA ALA A 31 0.22 0.60 -12.43
C ALA A 31 1.26 -0.37 -11.82
N ASN A 32 2.56 -0.07 -11.95
CA ASN A 32 3.61 -0.92 -11.37
C ASN A 32 3.60 -0.85 -9.83
N GLN A 33 3.38 0.34 -9.28
CA GLN A 33 3.21 0.54 -7.84
C GLN A 33 1.96 -0.17 -7.30
N ALA A 34 0.83 -0.04 -8.00
CA ALA A 34 -0.44 -0.66 -7.66
C ALA A 34 -0.34 -2.19 -7.65
N GLY A 35 0.26 -2.80 -8.67
CA GLY A 35 0.48 -4.24 -8.72
C GLY A 35 1.32 -4.75 -7.54
N LEU A 36 2.32 -3.99 -7.13
CA LEU A 36 3.15 -4.32 -5.99
C LEU A 36 2.40 -4.17 -4.66
N ILE A 37 1.61 -3.11 -4.48
CA ILE A 37 0.77 -2.89 -3.30
C ILE A 37 -0.29 -3.99 -3.20
N PHE A 38 -1.02 -4.27 -4.28
CA PHE A 38 -2.03 -5.31 -4.34
C PHE A 38 -1.49 -6.67 -3.91
N SER A 39 -0.30 -7.03 -4.40
CA SER A 39 0.39 -8.28 -4.04
C SER A 39 0.66 -8.36 -2.54
N VAL A 40 1.15 -7.27 -1.93
CA VAL A 40 1.41 -7.20 -0.47
C VAL A 40 0.11 -7.29 0.32
N LEU A 41 -0.93 -6.54 -0.06
CA LEU A 41 -2.21 -6.57 0.64
C LEU A 41 -2.87 -7.97 0.59
N LYS A 42 -2.70 -8.69 -0.53
CA LYS A 42 -3.16 -10.08 -0.69
C LYS A 42 -2.34 -11.05 0.16
N GLU A 43 -1.01 -10.92 0.17
CA GLU A 43 -0.11 -11.73 1.00
C GLU A 43 -0.46 -11.66 2.49
N TYR A 44 -0.74 -10.45 2.99
CA TYR A 44 -1.17 -10.24 4.37
C TYR A 44 -2.66 -10.49 4.63
N SER A 45 -3.44 -10.87 3.61
CA SER A 45 -4.90 -11.09 3.71
C SER A 45 -5.66 -9.88 4.29
N ILE A 46 -5.25 -8.68 3.88
CA ILE A 46 -5.81 -7.39 4.33
C ILE A 46 -6.41 -6.55 3.19
N LEU A 47 -6.50 -7.09 1.97
CA LEU A 47 -7.02 -6.38 0.80
C LEU A 47 -8.37 -5.66 1.07
N LEU A 48 -9.31 -6.34 1.73
CA LEU A 48 -10.63 -5.79 2.08
C LEU A 48 -10.68 -5.04 3.42
N LYS A 49 -9.53 -4.85 4.07
CA LYS A 49 -9.40 -4.16 5.37
C LYS A 49 -8.69 -2.82 5.26
N VAL A 50 -8.33 -2.40 4.05
CA VAL A 50 -7.70 -1.11 3.81
C VAL A 50 -8.75 -0.02 3.92
N GLY A 51 -8.47 1.00 4.74
CA GLY A 51 -9.35 2.16 4.89
C GLY A 51 -8.94 3.32 3.97
N TYR A 52 -7.67 3.73 4.05
CA TYR A 52 -7.13 4.83 3.25
C TYR A 52 -5.61 4.70 3.12
N PHE A 53 -5.04 5.39 2.14
CA PHE A 53 -3.60 5.52 1.94
C PHE A 53 -3.16 6.93 2.38
N ILE A 54 -1.94 7.02 2.91
CA ILE A 54 -1.24 8.29 3.15
C ILE A 54 0.03 8.26 2.30
N MET A 55 0.20 9.27 1.45
CA MET A 55 1.29 9.36 0.49
C MET A 55 1.73 10.82 0.31
N ASP A 56 2.85 11.04 -0.37
CA ASP A 56 3.30 12.37 -0.77
C ASP A 56 2.51 12.90 -1.98
N ASN A 57 2.75 14.17 -2.34
CA ASN A 57 2.08 14.83 -3.45
C ASN A 57 2.82 14.58 -4.77
N ALA A 58 2.79 13.34 -5.25
CA ALA A 58 3.35 12.93 -6.52
C ALA A 58 2.23 12.38 -7.43
N SER A 59 2.19 12.81 -8.69
CA SER A 59 1.10 12.46 -9.62
C SER A 59 0.98 10.96 -9.91
N ASN A 60 2.07 10.20 -9.75
CA ASN A 60 2.01 8.75 -9.85
C ASN A 60 1.18 8.11 -8.74
N ASN A 61 1.06 8.73 -7.57
CA ASN A 61 0.21 8.26 -6.48
C ASN A 61 -1.27 8.33 -6.85
N ASP A 62 -1.69 9.36 -7.58
CA ASP A 62 -3.07 9.47 -8.09
C ASP A 62 -3.37 8.31 -9.04
N THR A 63 -2.51 8.12 -10.05
CA THR A 63 -2.66 7.01 -11.00
C THR A 63 -2.57 5.64 -10.33
N MET A 64 -1.79 5.51 -9.25
CA MET A 64 -1.69 4.27 -8.49
C MET A 64 -3.00 3.92 -7.79
N ILE A 65 -3.68 4.92 -7.20
CA ILE A 65 -4.99 4.72 -6.56
C ILE A 65 -6.07 4.40 -7.57
N GLU A 66 -6.05 5.04 -8.74
CA GLU A 66 -6.95 4.71 -9.86
C GLU A 66 -6.81 3.23 -10.28
N GLU A 67 -5.57 2.76 -10.45
CA GLU A 67 -5.25 1.38 -10.79
C GLU A 67 -5.65 0.38 -9.70
N LEU A 68 -5.52 0.73 -8.41
CA LEU A 68 -5.98 -0.12 -7.30
C LEU A 68 -7.51 -0.18 -7.16
N SER A 69 -8.22 0.77 -7.75
CA SER A 69 -9.68 0.89 -7.65
C SER A 69 -10.42 0.10 -8.74
N THR A 70 -9.69 -0.50 -9.68
CA THR A 70 -10.22 -1.29 -10.80
C THR A 70 -10.24 -2.78 -10.48
#